data_AF-A0A8T3ZJY5-F1
#
_entry.id   AF-A0A8T3ZJY5-F1
#
_cell.length_a   1.000
_cell.length_b   1.000
_cell.length_c   1.000
_cell.angle_alpha   90.00
_cell.angle_beta   90.00
_cell.angle_gamma   90.00
#
_symmetry.space_group_name_H-M   'P 1'
#
loop_
_entity.id
_entity.type
_entity.pdbx_description
1 polymer ?
#
loop_
_entity_poly.entity_id
_entity_poly.type
_entity_poly.pdbx_seq_one_letter_code
_entity_poly.pdbx_strand_id
1 'polypeptide(L)'
;MKNTKLFVPEKTLFRDESVFEPGYVPETVLYRDAELQTLSSCMTPALRGGRPTNVLIQGNPATGKTTAIKYVFEQMRDYSSKIVPVHVNCRVS
;
A
#
# COMPACT_ATOMS: atom_id res chain seq x y z
N MET A 1 30.26 -29.13 -19.19
CA MET A 1 28.82 -28.85 -19.28
C MET A 1 28.65 -27.36 -19.54
N LYS A 2 27.95 -26.96 -20.61
CA LYS A 2 27.76 -25.56 -20.99
C LYS A 2 26.63 -24.97 -20.11
N ASN A 3 26.95 -23.97 -19.29
CA ASN A 3 25.95 -23.16 -18.58
C ASN A 3 25.27 -22.24 -19.61
N THR A 4 24.25 -22.76 -20.27
CA THR A 4 23.41 -21.96 -21.18
C THR A 4 22.46 -21.13 -20.32
N LYS A 5 22.60 -19.80 -20.34
CA LYS A 5 21.58 -18.90 -19.77
C LYS A 5 20.27 -19.14 -20.53
N LEU A 6 19.26 -19.69 -19.86
CA LEU A 6 17.94 -20.00 -20.46
C LEU A 6 17.15 -18.73 -20.84
N PHE A 7 17.39 -17.61 -20.15
CA PHE A 7 16.65 -16.38 -20.35
C PHE A 7 17.62 -15.20 -20.41
N VAL A 8 17.52 -14.42 -21.48
CA VAL A 8 18.20 -13.14 -21.62
C VAL A 8 17.10 -12.10 -21.49
N PRO A 9 17.07 -11.28 -20.42
CA PRO A 9 16.11 -10.20 -20.34
C PRO A 9 16.33 -9.24 -21.51
N GLU A 10 15.24 -8.89 -22.21
CA GLU A 10 15.29 -7.88 -23.24
C GLU A 10 15.70 -6.53 -22.65
N LYS A 11 16.38 -5.70 -23.44
CA LYS A 11 16.71 -4.35 -23.02
C LYS A 11 15.42 -3.53 -23.01
N THR A 12 15.01 -3.07 -21.83
CA THR A 12 13.88 -2.16 -21.65
C THR A 12 14.34 -0.70 -21.56
N LEU A 13 13.44 0.22 -21.93
CA LEU A 13 13.64 1.66 -21.68
C LEU A 13 13.42 2.02 -20.20
N PHE A 14 12.67 1.19 -19.47
CA PHE A 14 12.30 1.47 -18.10
C PHE A 14 13.38 1.02 -17.13
N ARG A 15 13.68 1.87 -16.14
CA ARG A 15 14.59 1.51 -15.05
C ARG A 15 13.97 0.48 -14.11
N ASP A 16 12.68 0.61 -13.86
CA ASP A 16 11.88 -0.28 -13.02
C ASP A 16 10.44 -0.30 -13.58
N GLU A 17 9.99 -1.45 -14.04
CA GLU A 17 8.64 -1.63 -14.60
C GLU A 17 7.60 -1.90 -13.51
N SER A 18 8.04 -2.32 -12.32
CA SER A 18 7.14 -2.68 -11.21
C SER A 18 6.31 -1.49 -10.72
N VAL A 19 6.80 -0.27 -10.94
CA VAL A 19 6.08 0.99 -10.62
C VAL A 19 4.75 1.13 -11.37
N PHE A 20 4.58 0.41 -12.48
CA PHE A 20 3.35 0.40 -13.27
C PHE A 20 2.40 -0.74 -12.89
N GLU A 21 2.81 -1.66 -12.01
CA GLU A 21 1.94 -2.73 -11.57
C GLU A 21 0.78 -2.18 -10.72
N PRO A 22 -0.47 -2.67 -10.91
CA PRO A 22 -1.62 -2.20 -10.12
C PRO A 22 -1.46 -2.37 -8.60
N GLY A 23 -0.54 -3.24 -8.17
CA GLY A 23 -0.23 -3.50 -6.77
C GLY A 23 0.70 -2.48 -6.13
N TYR A 24 1.42 -1.70 -6.94
CA TYR A 24 2.47 -0.79 -6.50
C TYR A 24 1.95 0.28 -5.54
N VAL A 25 2.68 0.48 -4.45
CA VAL A 25 2.43 1.55 -3.47
C VAL A 25 3.64 2.47 -3.54
N PRO A 26 3.46 3.76 -3.90
CA PRO A 26 4.58 4.69 -3.99
C PRO A 26 5.09 5.06 -2.58
N GLU A 27 6.37 5.40 -2.49
CA GLU A 27 6.99 5.93 -1.27
C GLU A 27 6.31 7.22 -0.78
N THR A 28 5.72 8.00 -1.68
CA THR A 28 4.97 9.21 -1.35
C THR A 28 3.64 9.21 -2.08
N VAL A 29 2.56 9.43 -1.34
CA VAL A 29 1.21 9.60 -1.90
C VAL A 29 0.89 11.09 -1.96
N LEU A 30 0.92 11.66 -3.16
CA LEU A 30 0.71 13.09 -3.38
C LEU A 30 -0.77 13.49 -3.27
N TYR A 31 -1.02 14.73 -2.85
CA TYR A 31 -2.35 15.37 -2.80
C TYR A 31 -3.38 14.65 -1.92
N ARG A 32 -2.91 13.91 -0.90
CA ARG A 32 -3.74 13.13 0.02
C ARG A 32 -3.40 13.35 1.49
N ASP A 33 -2.66 14.42 1.81
CA ASP A 33 -2.13 14.66 3.15
C ASP A 33 -3.24 14.71 4.21
N ALA A 34 -4.34 15.40 3.90
CA ALA A 34 -5.47 15.53 4.81
C ALA A 34 -6.17 14.18 5.07
N GLU A 35 -6.38 13.38 4.04
CA GLU A 35 -6.99 12.06 4.17
C GLU A 35 -6.07 11.08 4.91
N LEU A 36 -4.77 11.10 4.63
CA LEU A 36 -3.78 10.30 5.33
C LEU A 36 -3.67 10.67 6.80
N GLN A 37 -3.69 11.97 7.12
CA GLN A 37 -3.67 12.45 8.50
C GLN A 37 -4.93 12.02 9.26
N THR A 38 -6.09 12.06 8.59
CA THR A 38 -7.35 11.59 9.17
C THR A 38 -7.28 10.08 9.47
N LEU A 39 -6.84 9.27 8.49
CA LEU A 39 -6.67 7.82 8.67
C LEU A 39 -5.69 7.50 9.80
N SER A 40 -4.53 8.17 9.84
CA SER A 40 -3.53 8.01 10.89
C SER A 40 -4.11 8.30 12.28
N SER A 41 -4.88 9.38 12.40
CA SER A 41 -5.55 9.74 13.65
C SER A 41 -6.55 8.67 14.10
N CYS A 42 -7.31 8.08 13.18
CA CYS A 42 -8.22 6.97 13.47
C CYS A 42 -7.51 5.68 13.90
N MET A 43 -6.30 5.43 13.40
CA MET A 43 -5.52 4.21 13.69
C MET A 43 -4.61 4.35 14.93
N THR A 44 -4.26 5.58 15.32
CA THR A 44 -3.38 5.87 16.46
C THR A 44 -3.77 5.16 17.77
N PRO A 45 -5.06 5.02 18.14
CA PRO A 45 -5.44 4.27 19.33
C PRO A 45 -4.95 2.82 19.31
N ALA A 46 -4.97 2.16 18.15
CA ALA A 46 -4.48 0.79 18.01
C ALA A 46 -2.99 0.70 18.37
N LEU A 47 -2.17 1.64 17.87
CA LEU A 47 -0.72 1.71 18.15
C LEU A 47 -0.40 1.83 19.65
N ARG A 48 -1.35 2.31 20.45
CA ARG A 48 -1.25 2.44 21.92
C ARG A 48 -1.90 1.26 22.67
N GLY A 49 -2.33 0.21 21.97
CA GLY A 49 -3.03 -0.95 22.54
C GLY A 49 -4.52 -0.73 22.79
N GLY A 50 -5.08 0.39 22.31
CA GLY A 50 -6.51 0.67 22.37
C GLY A 50 -7.26 0.19 21.11
N ARG A 51 -8.56 0.48 21.06
CA ARG A 51 -9.41 0.17 19.89
C ARG A 51 -9.35 1.32 18.87
N PRO A 52 -8.99 1.08 17.60
CA PRO A 52 -9.04 2.11 16.55
C PRO A 52 -10.49 2.49 16.21
N THR A 53 -10.64 3.63 15.56
CA THR A 53 -11.93 4.07 15.01
C THR A 53 -12.22 3.34 13.71
N ASN A 54 -13.44 2.81 13.57
CA ASN A 54 -13.91 2.24 12.31
C ASN A 54 -14.11 3.37 11.28
N VAL A 55 -13.56 3.21 10.08
CA VAL A 55 -13.63 4.21 9.00
C VAL A 55 -14.29 3.60 7.76
N LEU A 56 -15.23 4.33 7.18
CA LEU A 56 -15.77 4.05 5.84
C LEU A 56 -15.20 5.05 4.85
N ILE A 57 -14.55 4.56 3.79
CA ILE A 57 -13.93 5.41 2.76
C ILE A 57 -14.74 5.27 1.47
N GLN A 58 -15.23 6.38 0.93
CA GLN A 58 -16.02 6.43 -0.30
C GLN A 58 -15.39 7.36 -1.34
N GLY A 59 -15.70 7.12 -2.61
CA GLY A 59 -15.25 7.95 -3.73
C GLY A 59 -15.13 7.15 -5.03
N ASN A 60 -15.04 7.85 -6.16
CA ASN A 60 -15.00 7.24 -7.49
C ASN A 60 -13.85 6.22 -7.66
N PRO A 61 -13.98 5.21 -8.53
CA PRO A 61 -12.88 4.30 -8.86
C PRO A 61 -11.61 5.05 -9.31
N ALA A 62 -10.44 4.40 -9.21
CA ALA A 62 -9.14 4.96 -9.62
C ALA A 62 -8.71 6.26 -8.90
N THR A 63 -9.32 6.61 -7.76
CA THR A 63 -8.94 7.80 -6.97
C THR A 63 -7.86 7.54 -5.91
N GLY A 64 -7.22 6.36 -5.91
CA GLY A 64 -6.13 6.06 -4.97
C GLY A 64 -6.55 5.66 -3.55
N LYS A 65 -7.85 5.38 -3.31
CA LYS A 65 -8.34 4.92 -1.98
C LYS A 65 -7.58 3.69 -1.46
N THR A 66 -7.46 2.66 -2.28
CA THR A 66 -6.75 1.42 -1.92
C THR A 66 -5.27 1.68 -1.66
N THR A 67 -4.63 2.51 -2.48
CA THR A 67 -3.23 2.92 -2.31
C THR A 67 -3.02 3.65 -0.99
N ALA A 68 -3.90 4.58 -0.62
CA ALA A 68 -3.81 5.29 0.65
C ALA A 68 -3.92 4.35 1.87
N ILE A 69 -4.84 3.37 1.84
CA ILE A 69 -4.96 2.37 2.92
C ILE A 69 -3.68 1.53 3.03
N LYS A 70 -3.18 1.02 1.90
CA LYS A 70 -1.95 0.22 1.88
C LYS A 70 -0.75 1.00 2.39
N TYR A 71 -0.62 2.26 2.00
CA TYR A 71 0.41 3.17 2.49
C TYR A 71 0.35 3.32 4.00
N VAL A 72 -0.83 3.64 4.58
CA VAL A 72 -1.00 3.72 6.04
C VAL A 72 -0.64 2.40 6.72
N PHE A 73 -0.98 1.26 6.13
CA PHE A 73 -0.64 -0.06 6.66
C PHE A 73 0.87 -0.31 6.66
N GLU A 74 1.61 0.14 5.65
CA GLU A 74 3.07 0.09 5.64
C GLU A 74 3.64 0.96 6.76
N GLN A 75 3.19 2.21 6.89
CA GLN A 75 3.62 3.10 7.98
C GLN A 75 3.34 2.50 9.38
N MET A 76 2.21 1.82 9.56
CA MET A 76 1.90 1.14 10.81
C MET A 76 2.82 -0.05 11.10
N ARG A 77 3.18 -0.84 10.07
CA ARG A 77 4.12 -1.95 10.21
C ARG A 77 5.51 -1.46 10.59
N ASP A 78 5.96 -0.36 9.98
CA ASP A 78 7.24 0.26 10.27
C ASP A 78 7.29 0.84 11.69
N TYR A 79 6.16 1.37 12.17
CA TYR A 79 6.06 1.94 13.51
C TYR A 79 6.01 0.90 14.63
N SER A 80 5.33 -0.24 14.42
CA SER A 80 5.13 -1.24 15.48
C SER A 80 4.87 -2.64 14.95
N SER A 81 5.62 -3.61 15.49
CA SER A 81 5.39 -5.04 15.27
C SER A 81 4.24 -5.62 16.10
N LYS A 82 3.65 -4.84 17.02
CA LYS A 82 2.54 -5.29 17.88
C LYS A 82 1.19 -5.32 17.16
N ILE A 83 1.12 -4.73 15.96
CA ILE A 83 -0.09 -4.67 15.15
C ILE A 83 0.20 -5.24 13.78
N VAL A 84 -0.72 -6.06 13.29
CA VAL A 84 -0.64 -6.65 11.96
C VAL A 84 -1.80 -6.10 11.13
N PRO A 85 -1.56 -5.12 10.26
CA PRO A 85 -2.56 -4.65 9.32
C PRO A 85 -2.84 -5.73 8.27
N VAL A 86 -4.12 -6.06 8.07
CA VAL A 86 -4.58 -7.06 7.10
C VAL A 86 -5.52 -6.40 6.10
N HIS A 87 -5.23 -6.56 4.81
CA HIS A 87 -6.08 -6.10 3.72
C HIS A 87 -6.78 -7.29 3.08
N VAL A 88 -8.12 -7.25 3.03
CA VAL A 88 -8.95 -8.26 2.37
C VAL A 88 -9.65 -7.61 1.18
N ASN A 89 -9.39 -8.11 -0.03
CA ASN A 89 -10.10 -7.68 -1.21
C ASN A 89 -11.40 -8.49 -1.35
N CYS A 90 -12.54 -7.85 -1.12
CA CYS A 90 -13.85 -8.49 -1.17
C CYS A 90 -14.49 -8.50 -2.57
N ARG A 91 -13.81 -7.97 -3.60
CA ARG A 91 -14.35 -8.00 -4.96
C ARG A 91 -14.38 -9.44 -5.45
N VAL A 92 -15.58 -9.95 -5.69
CA VAL A 92 -15.79 -11.22 -6.38
C VAL A 92 -15.62 -10.95 -7.88
N SER A 93 -14.63 -11.59 -8.50
CA SER A 93 -14.38 -11.56 -9.94
C SER A 93 -15.33 -12.48 -10.69
#